data_AF-A0A7X8EXN0-F1
#
_entry.id   AF-A0A7X8EXN0-F1
#
_cell.length_a   1.000
_cell.length_b   1.000
_cell.length_c   1.000
_cell.angle_alpha   90.00
_cell.angle_beta   90.00
_cell.angle_gamma   90.00
#
_symmetry.space_group_name_H-M   'P 1'
#
loop_
_entity.id
_entity.type
_entity.pdbx_description
1 polymer ?
#
loop_
_entity_poly.entity_id
_entity_poly.type
_entity_poly.pdbx_seq_one_letter_code
_entity_poly.pdbx_strand_id
1 'polypeptide(L)'
;MEHYKQPGMPYAAFTVAQIRSDGHAHILGYEAPGPIWAAADHAEPLPRRSFVMDGVTGFESTCYLRIGEGLFLISDGIAQAGLDKVPGGWQSKGPAEYVSGLINKGLWEDMPARIQRKACQLNNGIDYDDATVAWIRCRPARPLNIMTGPPADRAKDKAVVERFMTMPGPKVICGATTAAIAARVLNRPIEIEKEPTSLIAPPRYFLEVIDLVSEGAVTLNQLNNVLELDAEAFYEISAVTELYDRIAAADRITIVMGIGQNPANNDPCFVQRGVLSREKIIPLISDKLRRQGKCVIIEKV
;
A
#
# COMPACT_ATOMS: atom_id res chain seq x y z
N MET A 1 22.71 21.87 30.37
CA MET A 1 21.87 21.24 29.32
C MET A 1 20.78 22.23 28.82
N GLU A 2 21.05 23.54 28.74
CA GLU A 2 20.02 24.55 28.39
C GLU A 2 20.21 25.16 26.99
N HIS A 3 21.02 24.55 26.13
CA HIS A 3 21.47 25.22 24.91
C HIS A 3 20.57 25.03 23.69
N TYR A 4 19.70 24.01 23.64
CA TYR A 4 18.90 23.67 22.44
C TYR A 4 17.60 24.47 22.27
N LYS A 5 17.23 25.32 23.23
CA LYS A 5 16.10 26.27 23.11
C LYS A 5 16.55 27.73 23.03
N GLN A 6 17.80 27.97 22.64
CA GLN A 6 18.28 29.33 22.39
C GLN A 6 17.67 29.87 21.09
N PRO A 7 17.23 31.14 21.05
CA PRO A 7 16.82 31.78 19.80
C PRO A 7 17.92 31.64 18.75
N GLY A 8 17.64 30.96 17.64
CA GLY A 8 18.59 30.73 16.55
C GLY A 8 19.15 29.31 16.42
N MET A 9 18.84 28.38 17.34
CA MET A 9 19.11 26.95 17.12
C MET A 9 17.95 26.26 16.40
N PRO A 10 18.22 25.32 15.48
CA PRO A 10 17.16 24.58 14.80
C PRO A 10 16.40 23.72 15.80
N TYR A 11 15.09 23.91 15.82
CA TYR A 11 14.13 23.19 16.66
C TYR A 11 13.00 22.69 15.76
N ALA A 12 12.52 21.47 16.01
CA ALA A 12 11.39 20.90 15.30
C ALA A 12 10.51 20.10 16.26
N ALA A 13 9.26 20.54 16.44
CA ALA A 13 8.21 19.71 17.01
C ALA A 13 7.93 18.54 16.06
N PHE A 14 7.57 17.38 16.59
CA PHE A 14 7.21 16.24 15.75
C PHE A 14 6.18 15.34 16.39
N THR A 15 5.46 14.64 15.52
CA THR A 15 4.68 13.45 15.87
C THR A 15 5.02 12.35 14.88
N VAL A 16 5.43 11.19 15.38
CA VAL A 16 5.74 10.01 14.59
C VAL A 16 4.76 8.92 14.96
N ALA A 17 4.05 8.38 13.97
CA ALA A 17 3.16 7.23 14.14
C ALA A 17 3.73 6.03 13.37
N GLN A 18 4.08 4.96 14.09
CA GLN A 18 4.40 3.66 13.52
C GLN A 18 3.16 2.77 13.58
N ILE A 19 2.67 2.34 12.41
CA ILE A 19 1.50 1.47 12.30
C ILE A 19 1.94 0.14 11.68
N ARG A 20 1.66 -0.95 12.38
CA ARG A 20 1.97 -2.32 11.94
C ARG A 20 0.81 -2.90 11.11
N SER A 21 1.10 -3.96 10.37
CA SER A 21 0.12 -4.66 9.53
C SER A 21 -1.01 -5.34 10.31
N ASP A 22 -0.85 -5.53 11.62
CA ASP A 22 -1.88 -6.03 12.53
C ASP A 22 -2.77 -4.91 13.11
N GLY A 23 -2.55 -3.67 12.68
CA GLY A 23 -3.28 -2.49 13.15
C GLY A 23 -2.73 -1.87 14.43
N HIS A 24 -1.71 -2.45 15.06
CA HIS A 24 -1.08 -1.82 16.23
C HIS A 24 -0.39 -0.53 15.83
N ALA A 25 -0.80 0.58 16.43
CA ALA A 25 -0.24 1.91 16.23
C ALA A 25 0.48 2.39 17.49
N HIS A 26 1.72 2.80 17.33
CA HIS A 26 2.54 3.43 18.36
C HIS A 26 2.89 4.85 17.93
N ILE A 27 2.54 5.83 18.75
CA ILE A 27 2.71 7.24 18.45
C ILE A 27 3.62 7.86 19.49
N LEU A 28 4.66 8.53 19.02
CA LEU A 28 5.56 9.35 19.83
C LEU A 28 5.43 10.79 19.37
N GLY A 29 5.42 11.72 20.31
CA GLY A 29 5.45 13.13 19.97
C GLY A 29 6.26 13.97 20.95
N TYR A 30 6.76 15.08 20.43
CA TYR A 30 7.54 16.07 21.15
C TYR A 30 7.00 17.45 20.79
N GLU A 31 6.49 18.16 21.81
CA GLU A 31 5.91 19.51 21.69
C GLU A 31 4.90 19.67 20.54
N ALA A 32 4.21 18.58 20.20
CA ALA A 32 3.18 18.54 19.18
C ALA A 32 1.80 18.22 19.79
N PRO A 33 0.70 18.56 19.10
CA PRO A 33 -0.63 18.18 19.55
C PRO A 33 -0.81 16.67 19.65
N GLY A 34 -1.69 16.24 20.57
CA GLY A 34 -2.01 14.82 20.73
C GLY A 34 -2.76 14.27 19.51
N PRO A 35 -2.51 13.01 19.13
CA PRO A 35 -3.23 12.35 18.04
C PRO A 35 -4.70 12.14 18.38
N ILE A 36 -5.54 12.04 17.35
CA ILE A 36 -6.97 11.82 17.48
C ILE A 36 -7.30 10.49 16.81
N TRP A 37 -7.92 9.57 17.54
CA TRP A 37 -8.46 8.35 16.98
C TRP A 37 -9.88 8.59 16.49
N ALA A 38 -10.24 7.95 15.39
CA ALA A 38 -11.58 8.02 14.83
C ALA A 38 -12.08 6.64 14.45
N ALA A 39 -13.31 6.35 14.86
CA ALA A 39 -14.07 5.15 14.55
C ALA A 39 -15.35 5.50 13.78
N ALA A 40 -16.13 4.48 13.42
CA ALA A 40 -17.29 4.61 12.55
C ALA A 40 -18.41 5.56 13.07
N ASP A 41 -18.42 5.89 14.35
CA ASP A 41 -19.47 6.67 15.01
C ASP A 41 -18.94 7.93 15.73
N HIS A 42 -17.65 7.99 16.09
CA HIS A 42 -17.07 9.13 16.79
C HIS A 42 -15.55 9.24 16.60
N ALA A 43 -14.99 10.35 17.07
CA ALA A 43 -13.57 10.59 17.18
C ALA A 43 -13.24 11.22 18.53
N GLU A 44 -12.07 10.87 19.07
CA GLU A 44 -11.60 11.34 20.37
C GLU A 44 -10.08 11.48 20.41
N PRO A 45 -9.53 12.41 21.20
CA PRO A 45 -8.09 12.47 21.45
C PRO A 45 -7.62 11.18 22.10
N LEU A 46 -6.52 10.59 21.60
CA LEU A 46 -5.95 9.42 22.25
C LEU A 46 -5.35 9.79 23.62
N PRO A 47 -5.49 8.91 24.63
CA PRO A 47 -4.77 9.06 25.88
C PRO A 47 -3.26 9.16 25.64
N ARG A 48 -2.62 10.08 26.36
CA ARG A 48 -1.18 10.34 26.29
C ARG A 48 -0.52 9.99 27.60
N ARG A 49 0.62 9.31 27.51
CA ARG A 49 1.55 9.11 28.62
C ARG A 49 2.78 9.98 28.39
N SER A 50 3.09 10.86 29.33
CA SER A 50 4.33 11.62 29.27
C SER A 50 5.53 10.77 29.67
N PHE A 51 6.67 11.01 29.03
CA PHE A 51 7.95 10.46 29.42
C PHE A 51 9.03 11.55 29.36
N VAL A 52 10.12 11.36 30.10
CA VAL A 52 11.26 12.28 30.07
C VAL A 52 12.46 11.53 29.50
N MET A 53 13.11 12.12 28.51
CA MET A 53 14.35 11.62 27.91
C MET A 53 15.31 12.79 27.77
N ASP A 54 16.53 12.65 28.31
CA ASP A 54 17.56 13.71 28.29
C ASP A 54 17.07 15.08 28.79
N GLY A 55 16.21 15.07 29.81
CA GLY A 55 15.63 16.29 30.40
C GLY A 55 14.52 16.95 29.55
N VAL A 56 14.09 16.30 28.47
CA VAL A 56 13.03 16.74 27.58
C VAL A 56 11.78 15.89 27.77
N THR A 57 10.62 16.53 27.85
CA THR A 57 9.33 15.85 28.00
C THR A 57 8.71 15.55 26.64
N GLY A 58 8.52 14.26 26.34
CA GLY A 58 7.73 13.78 25.22
C GLY A 58 6.41 13.16 25.66
N PHE A 59 5.62 12.71 24.70
CA PHE A 59 4.44 11.88 24.96
C PHE A 59 4.42 10.63 24.08
N GLU A 60 3.77 9.60 24.61
CA GLU A 60 3.52 8.33 23.95
C GLU A 60 2.02 8.03 23.97
N SER A 61 1.50 7.51 22.87
CA SER A 61 0.14 6.96 22.74
C SER A 61 0.17 5.64 21.98
N THR A 62 -0.72 4.73 22.33
CA THR A 62 -0.89 3.43 21.64
C THR A 62 -2.35 3.18 21.36
N CYS A 63 -2.66 2.60 20.20
CA CYS A 63 -3.99 2.08 19.91
C CYS A 63 -3.93 0.90 18.94
N TYR A 64 -5.06 0.20 18.76
CA TYR A 64 -5.24 -0.79 17.71
C TYR A 64 -6.27 -0.26 16.73
N LEU A 65 -5.88 -0.08 15.47
CA LEU A 65 -6.75 0.36 14.40
C LEU A 65 -7.44 -0.83 13.75
N ARG A 66 -8.77 -0.87 13.84
CA ARG A 66 -9.60 -1.82 13.11
C ARG A 66 -9.96 -1.28 11.73
N ILE A 67 -10.44 -2.16 10.86
CA ILE A 67 -10.96 -1.77 9.55
C ILE A 67 -12.05 -0.71 9.72
N GLY A 68 -11.91 0.41 9.01
CA GLY A 68 -12.84 1.56 9.08
C GLY A 68 -12.43 2.62 10.10
N GLU A 69 -11.55 2.29 11.04
CA GLU A 69 -11.00 3.25 11.99
C GLU A 69 -9.75 3.95 11.43
N GLY A 70 -9.27 4.97 12.12
CA GLY A 70 -8.05 5.66 11.75
C GLY A 70 -7.52 6.62 12.79
N LEU A 71 -6.47 7.33 12.38
CA LEU A 71 -5.68 8.23 13.21
C LEU A 71 -5.51 9.57 12.47
N PHE A 72 -5.86 10.67 13.14
CA PHE A 72 -5.47 12.01 12.72
C PHE A 72 -4.23 12.46 13.49
N LEU A 73 -3.27 13.00 12.75
CA LEU A 73 -2.15 13.78 13.28
C LEU A 73 -2.34 15.23 12.82
N ILE A 74 -2.15 16.19 13.72
CA ILE A 74 -2.37 17.61 13.44
C ILE A 74 -1.17 18.43 13.92
N SER A 75 -0.88 19.53 13.23
CA SER A 75 0.06 20.55 13.72
C SER A 75 -0.60 21.49 14.74
N ASP A 76 0.23 22.26 15.42
CA ASP A 76 -0.17 23.37 16.27
C ASP A 76 -0.98 24.43 15.51
N GLY A 77 -0.69 24.73 14.24
CA GLY A 77 -1.54 25.61 13.42
C GLY A 77 -3.03 25.19 13.37
N ILE A 78 -3.33 23.90 13.57
CA ILE A 78 -4.70 23.39 13.76
C ILE A 78 -5.14 23.49 15.22
N ALA A 79 -4.32 22.98 16.15
CA ALA A 79 -4.69 22.92 17.57
C ALA A 79 -4.80 24.32 18.22
N GLN A 80 -4.10 25.32 17.71
CA GLN A 80 -4.10 26.69 18.20
C GLN A 80 -5.12 27.59 17.47
N ALA A 81 -5.91 27.04 16.54
CA ALA A 81 -6.93 27.82 15.86
C ALA A 81 -7.96 28.40 16.87
N GLY A 82 -8.33 29.67 16.71
CA GLY A 82 -9.26 30.37 17.58
C GLY A 82 -8.70 30.72 18.97
N LEU A 83 -7.38 30.89 19.10
CA LEU A 83 -6.71 31.33 20.34
C LEU A 83 -7.27 32.65 20.90
N ASP A 84 -7.80 33.52 20.03
CA ASP A 84 -8.46 34.78 20.39
C ASP A 84 -9.82 34.59 21.07
N LYS A 85 -10.44 33.40 20.90
CA LYS A 85 -11.81 33.10 21.36
C LYS A 85 -11.86 32.13 22.53
N VAL A 86 -10.95 31.15 22.57
CA VAL A 86 -10.94 30.09 23.58
C VAL A 86 -9.53 29.93 24.15
N PRO A 87 -9.38 29.88 25.48
CA PRO A 87 -8.07 29.64 26.10
C PRO A 87 -7.41 28.35 25.59
N GLY A 88 -6.23 28.50 24.99
CA GLY A 88 -5.47 27.38 24.40
C GLY A 88 -5.95 26.92 23.02
N GLY A 89 -6.85 27.66 22.37
CA GLY A 89 -7.31 27.37 21.01
C GLY A 89 -8.24 26.17 20.91
N TRP A 90 -8.30 25.55 19.73
CA TRP A 90 -9.18 24.42 19.40
C TRP A 90 -8.76 23.11 20.08
N GLN A 91 -7.46 22.96 20.36
CA GLN A 91 -6.76 21.80 20.92
C GLN A 91 -7.02 20.51 20.11
N SER A 92 -6.59 19.33 20.57
CA SER A 92 -6.96 18.06 19.89
C SER A 92 -8.44 17.70 20.10
N LYS A 93 -9.06 18.21 21.17
CA LYS A 93 -10.47 17.92 21.50
C LYS A 93 -11.43 18.54 20.49
N GLY A 94 -11.19 19.77 20.05
CA GLY A 94 -12.07 20.45 19.12
C GLY A 94 -12.19 19.80 17.73
N PRO A 95 -11.07 19.46 17.04
CA PRO A 95 -11.11 18.69 15.81
C PRO A 95 -11.78 17.32 16.00
N ALA A 96 -11.58 16.64 17.14
CA ALA A 96 -12.24 15.37 17.43
C ALA A 96 -13.77 15.50 17.53
N GLU A 97 -14.28 16.51 18.22
CA GLU A 97 -15.72 16.80 18.29
C GLU A 97 -16.29 17.18 16.92
N TYR A 98 -15.55 17.98 16.15
CA TYR A 98 -15.94 18.37 14.80
C TYR A 98 -16.01 17.16 13.85
N VAL A 99 -14.99 16.29 13.88
CA VAL A 99 -14.94 15.04 13.12
C VAL A 99 -16.09 14.13 13.53
N SER A 100 -16.37 13.97 14.82
CA SER A 100 -17.53 13.21 15.31
C SER A 100 -18.85 13.74 14.73
N GLY A 101 -19.01 15.06 14.67
CA GLY A 101 -20.17 15.70 14.05
C GLY A 101 -20.29 15.47 12.55
N LEU A 102 -19.17 15.30 11.82
CA LEU A 102 -19.15 14.95 10.40
C LEU A 102 -19.49 13.47 10.18
N ILE A 103 -18.91 12.58 10.99
CA ILE A 103 -19.16 11.14 10.98
C ILE A 103 -20.66 10.86 11.17
N ASN A 104 -21.28 11.49 12.17
CA ASN A 104 -22.71 11.36 12.44
C ASN A 104 -23.63 11.85 11.30
N LYS A 105 -23.09 12.66 10.37
CA LYS A 105 -23.78 13.11 9.16
C LYS A 105 -23.45 12.23 7.94
N GLY A 106 -22.68 11.16 8.11
CA GLY A 106 -22.19 10.31 7.04
C GLY A 106 -21.11 10.95 6.17
N LEU A 107 -20.46 12.02 6.63
CA LEU A 107 -19.47 12.78 5.86
C LEU A 107 -18.05 12.31 6.19
N TRP A 108 -17.50 11.45 5.33
CA TRP A 108 -16.15 10.86 5.49
C TRP A 108 -15.11 11.40 4.52
N GLU A 109 -15.54 12.05 3.44
CA GLU A 109 -14.66 12.54 2.39
C GLU A 109 -13.99 13.86 2.78
N ASP A 110 -12.72 13.98 2.41
CA ASP A 110 -11.86 15.16 2.60
C ASP A 110 -11.78 15.68 4.05
N MET A 111 -11.78 14.75 5.02
CA MET A 111 -11.67 15.10 6.44
C MET A 111 -10.51 16.07 6.74
N PRO A 112 -9.27 15.88 6.24
CA PRO A 112 -8.19 16.84 6.44
C PRO A 112 -8.53 18.26 5.99
N ALA A 113 -9.07 18.42 4.77
CA ALA A 113 -9.42 19.73 4.22
C ALA A 113 -10.62 20.36 4.96
N ARG A 114 -11.54 19.56 5.50
CA ARG A 114 -12.63 20.07 6.36
C ARG A 114 -12.10 20.59 7.68
N ILE A 115 -11.17 19.87 8.32
CA ILE A 115 -10.51 20.29 9.56
C ILE A 115 -9.72 21.59 9.32
N GLN A 116 -8.90 21.65 8.26
CA GLN A 116 -8.16 22.86 7.90
C GLN A 116 -9.08 24.06 7.65
N ARG A 117 -10.12 23.90 6.84
CA ARG A 117 -11.10 24.98 6.61
C ARG A 117 -11.77 25.43 7.89
N LYS A 118 -12.09 24.50 8.79
CA LYS A 118 -12.69 24.84 10.08
C LYS A 118 -11.70 25.60 10.97
N ALA A 119 -10.43 25.23 11.00
CA ALA A 119 -9.37 25.97 11.68
C ALA A 119 -9.23 27.40 11.14
N CYS A 120 -9.16 27.57 9.82
CA CYS A 120 -9.12 28.88 9.16
C CYS A 120 -10.35 29.74 9.51
N GLN A 121 -11.56 29.15 9.54
CA GLN A 121 -12.78 29.83 9.99
C GLN A 121 -12.71 30.28 11.45
N LEU A 122 -12.15 29.46 12.34
CA LEU A 122 -11.96 29.83 13.75
C LEU A 122 -11.03 31.05 13.87
N ASN A 123 -10.05 31.17 12.97
CA ASN A 123 -9.14 32.30 12.82
C ASN A 123 -9.71 33.47 11.99
N ASN A 124 -11.02 33.52 11.73
CA ASN A 124 -11.67 34.56 10.93
C ASN A 124 -11.14 34.67 9.47
N GLY A 125 -10.65 33.56 8.91
CA GLY A 125 -10.10 33.52 7.55
C GLY A 125 -8.64 33.93 7.44
N ILE A 126 -7.94 34.10 8.58
CA ILE A 126 -6.52 34.47 8.62
C ILE A 126 -5.70 33.24 8.97
N ASP A 127 -4.71 32.93 8.13
CA ASP A 127 -3.74 31.87 8.40
C ASP A 127 -2.58 32.44 9.21
N TYR A 128 -2.62 32.24 10.52
CA TYR A 128 -1.59 32.71 11.46
C TYR A 128 -0.35 31.81 11.51
N ASP A 129 -0.49 30.55 11.09
CA ASP A 129 0.55 29.53 11.13
C ASP A 129 0.25 28.40 10.13
N ASP A 130 1.24 27.56 9.84
CA ASP A 130 1.12 26.41 8.95
C ASP A 130 0.19 25.33 9.54
N ALA A 131 -0.95 25.14 8.90
CA ALA A 131 -2.02 24.25 9.35
C ALA A 131 -1.96 22.90 8.61
N THR A 132 -1.36 21.87 9.23
CA THR A 132 -1.19 20.54 8.65
C THR A 132 -2.09 19.52 9.33
N VAL A 133 -2.77 18.69 8.53
CA VAL A 133 -3.58 17.55 9.00
C VAL A 133 -3.23 16.31 8.18
N ALA A 134 -2.81 15.24 8.84
CA ALA A 134 -2.66 13.92 8.24
C ALA A 134 -3.79 12.99 8.73
N TRP A 135 -4.42 12.27 7.81
CA TRP A 135 -5.46 11.28 8.12
C TRP A 135 -5.03 9.90 7.63
N ILE A 136 -4.94 8.96 8.55
CA ILE A 136 -4.50 7.59 8.29
C ILE A 136 -5.66 6.65 8.58
N ARG A 137 -6.24 6.04 7.55
CA ARG A 137 -7.40 5.15 7.68
C ARG A 137 -7.03 3.70 7.42
N CYS A 138 -7.41 2.81 8.34
CA CYS A 138 -7.30 1.38 8.14
C CYS A 138 -8.45 0.88 7.25
N ARG A 139 -8.12 0.14 6.20
CA ARG A 139 -9.07 -0.41 5.23
C ARG A 139 -8.70 -1.85 4.88
N PRO A 140 -9.62 -2.64 4.31
CA PRO A 140 -9.26 -3.93 3.74
C PRO A 140 -8.15 -3.75 2.68
N ALA A 141 -7.15 -4.63 2.74
CA ALA A 141 -6.11 -4.68 1.71
C ALA A 141 -6.72 -5.09 0.37
N ARG A 142 -6.26 -4.48 -0.72
CA ARG A 142 -6.57 -4.88 -2.11
C ARG A 142 -5.62 -6.02 -2.48
N PRO A 143 -6.11 -7.27 -2.60
CA PRO A 143 -5.27 -8.41 -2.91
C PRO A 143 -5.05 -8.52 -4.43
N LEU A 144 -3.88 -9.01 -4.81
CA LEU A 144 -3.53 -9.47 -6.16
C LEU A 144 -2.87 -10.84 -6.04
N ASN A 145 -3.28 -11.79 -6.89
CA ASN A 145 -2.73 -13.13 -6.88
C ASN A 145 -2.04 -13.41 -8.21
N ILE A 146 -0.77 -13.81 -8.17
CA ILE A 146 0.05 -14.11 -9.34
C ILE A 146 0.45 -15.58 -9.26
N MET A 147 0.13 -16.37 -10.28
CA MET A 147 0.59 -17.76 -10.40
C MET A 147 1.63 -17.87 -11.51
N THR A 148 2.78 -18.48 -11.22
CA THR A 148 3.87 -18.63 -12.20
C THR A 148 4.67 -19.91 -11.99
N GLY A 149 4.98 -20.61 -13.08
CA GLY A 149 5.63 -21.92 -13.05
C GLY A 149 4.63 -23.07 -12.80
N PRO A 150 4.91 -24.28 -13.28
CA PRO A 150 4.10 -25.46 -12.95
C PRO A 150 4.43 -25.95 -11.52
N PRO A 151 3.47 -26.55 -10.80
CA PRO A 151 3.75 -27.23 -9.54
C PRO A 151 4.85 -28.29 -9.68
N ALA A 152 5.57 -28.58 -8.58
CA ALA A 152 6.62 -29.59 -8.58
C ALA A 152 6.09 -31.00 -8.93
N ASP A 153 4.89 -31.28 -8.45
CA ASP A 153 4.18 -32.55 -8.62
C ASP A 153 2.91 -32.31 -9.44
N ARG A 154 2.85 -32.93 -10.62
CA ARG A 154 1.73 -32.83 -11.55
C ARG A 154 0.40 -33.31 -10.94
N ALA A 155 0.44 -34.22 -9.95
CA ALA A 155 -0.76 -34.64 -9.24
C ALA A 155 -1.42 -33.49 -8.45
N LYS A 156 -0.65 -32.44 -8.12
CA LYS A 156 -1.14 -31.25 -7.41
C LYS A 156 -1.68 -30.16 -8.33
N ASP A 157 -1.54 -30.29 -9.65
CA ASP A 157 -2.01 -29.30 -10.63
C ASP A 157 -3.44 -28.85 -10.36
N LYS A 158 -4.36 -29.81 -10.20
CA LYS A 158 -5.78 -29.53 -9.94
C LYS A 158 -5.97 -28.76 -8.64
N ALA A 159 -5.39 -29.24 -7.55
CA ALA A 159 -5.54 -28.63 -6.22
C ALA A 159 -4.96 -27.22 -6.16
N VAL A 160 -3.81 -26.97 -6.81
CA VAL A 160 -3.17 -25.65 -6.86
C VAL A 160 -4.03 -24.66 -7.64
N VAL A 161 -4.51 -25.05 -8.82
CA VAL A 161 -5.37 -24.19 -9.65
C VAL A 161 -6.70 -23.90 -8.96
N GLU A 162 -7.37 -24.92 -8.41
CA GLU A 162 -8.63 -24.73 -7.68
C GLU A 162 -8.45 -23.78 -6.50
N ARG A 163 -7.39 -23.95 -5.71
CA ARG A 163 -7.04 -23.02 -4.63
C ARG A 163 -6.80 -21.61 -5.15
N PHE A 164 -5.99 -21.45 -6.20
CA PHE A 164 -5.72 -20.14 -6.81
C PHE A 164 -7.02 -19.43 -7.25
N MET A 165 -7.98 -20.17 -7.79
CA MET A 165 -9.28 -19.63 -8.18
C MET A 165 -10.14 -19.19 -6.99
N THR A 166 -9.98 -19.79 -5.81
CA THR A 166 -10.70 -19.38 -4.59
C THR A 166 -10.12 -18.13 -3.91
N MET A 167 -8.90 -17.70 -4.29
CA MET A 167 -8.27 -16.53 -3.68
C MET A 167 -9.04 -15.25 -4.04
N PRO A 168 -9.26 -14.32 -3.08
CA PRO A 168 -9.96 -13.07 -3.35
C PRO A 168 -9.10 -12.13 -4.18
N GLY A 169 -9.75 -11.32 -5.02
CA GLY A 169 -9.12 -10.33 -5.89
C GLY A 169 -8.65 -10.87 -7.24
N PRO A 170 -7.99 -10.01 -8.04
CA PRO A 170 -7.56 -10.34 -9.38
C PRO A 170 -6.55 -11.49 -9.41
N LYS A 171 -6.59 -12.23 -10.51
CA LYS A 171 -5.80 -13.43 -10.79
C LYS A 171 -4.98 -13.19 -12.05
N VAL A 172 -3.67 -13.31 -11.89
CA VAL A 172 -2.70 -13.18 -12.98
C VAL A 172 -1.97 -14.50 -13.14
N ILE A 173 -1.79 -14.97 -14.37
CA ILE A 173 -0.94 -16.11 -14.68
C ILE A 173 0.23 -15.65 -15.55
N CYS A 174 1.46 -15.84 -15.07
CA CYS A 174 2.68 -15.56 -15.82
C CYS A 174 3.34 -16.88 -16.25
N GLY A 175 3.08 -17.32 -17.49
CA GLY A 175 3.76 -18.45 -18.12
C GLY A 175 2.84 -19.37 -18.91
N ALA A 176 3.20 -19.66 -20.16
CA ALA A 176 2.44 -20.52 -21.06
C ALA A 176 2.16 -21.92 -20.47
N THR A 177 3.15 -22.58 -19.87
CA THR A 177 2.95 -23.90 -19.23
C THR A 177 1.95 -23.84 -18.07
N THR A 178 2.05 -22.80 -17.24
CA THR A 178 1.14 -22.58 -16.10
C THR A 178 -0.27 -22.29 -16.59
N ALA A 179 -0.40 -21.47 -17.63
CA ALA A 179 -1.67 -21.19 -18.29
C ALA A 179 -2.29 -22.46 -18.85
N ALA A 180 -1.52 -23.31 -19.55
CA ALA A 180 -1.99 -24.59 -20.09
C ALA A 180 -2.50 -25.55 -19.00
N ILE A 181 -1.83 -25.59 -17.84
CA ILE A 181 -2.30 -26.35 -16.69
C ILE A 181 -3.63 -25.81 -16.18
N ALA A 182 -3.73 -24.48 -15.99
CA ALA A 182 -4.96 -23.83 -15.55
C ALA A 182 -6.12 -24.08 -16.53
N ALA A 183 -5.89 -23.89 -17.82
CA ALA A 183 -6.86 -24.16 -18.88
C ALA A 183 -7.39 -25.59 -18.88
N ARG A 184 -6.50 -26.57 -18.73
CA ARG A 184 -6.87 -28.00 -18.62
C ARG A 184 -7.72 -28.26 -17.38
N VAL A 185 -7.36 -27.69 -16.22
CA VAL A 185 -8.10 -27.89 -14.96
C VAL A 185 -9.46 -27.21 -14.99
N LEU A 186 -9.53 -26.00 -15.55
CA LEU A 186 -10.75 -25.19 -15.65
C LEU A 186 -11.65 -25.61 -16.81
N ASN A 187 -11.17 -26.50 -17.69
CA ASN A 187 -11.84 -26.91 -18.91
C ASN A 187 -12.23 -25.71 -19.79
N ARG A 188 -11.28 -24.80 -20.00
CA ARG A 188 -11.44 -23.58 -20.83
C ARG A 188 -10.28 -23.47 -21.83
N PRO A 189 -10.53 -23.01 -23.08
CA PRO A 189 -9.46 -22.82 -24.05
C PRO A 189 -8.58 -21.62 -23.70
N ILE A 190 -7.33 -21.64 -24.16
CA ILE A 190 -6.44 -20.46 -24.16
C ILE A 190 -6.43 -19.88 -25.56
N GLU A 191 -6.65 -18.57 -25.65
CA GLU A 191 -6.50 -17.83 -26.90
C GLU A 191 -5.24 -16.94 -26.83
N ILE A 192 -4.56 -16.80 -27.95
CA ILE A 192 -3.38 -15.94 -28.07
C ILE A 192 -3.83 -14.61 -28.67
N GLU A 193 -3.29 -13.51 -28.16
CA GLU A 193 -3.47 -12.19 -28.75
C GLU A 193 -2.98 -12.18 -30.21
N LYS A 194 -3.89 -11.85 -31.13
CA LYS A 194 -3.63 -11.91 -32.57
C LYS A 194 -2.83 -10.70 -33.07
N GLU A 195 -3.07 -9.54 -32.48
CA GLU A 195 -2.50 -8.25 -32.90
C GLU A 195 -1.89 -7.54 -31.69
N PRO A 196 -0.71 -7.98 -31.21
CA PRO A 196 -0.05 -7.34 -30.08
C PRO A 196 0.39 -5.92 -30.48
N THR A 197 0.04 -4.94 -29.64
CA THR A 197 0.40 -3.53 -29.86
C THR A 197 1.85 -3.23 -29.54
N SER A 198 2.47 -4.00 -28.64
CA SER A 198 3.87 -3.78 -28.24
C SER A 198 4.83 -4.60 -29.09
N LEU A 199 5.92 -3.97 -29.52
CA LEU A 199 6.99 -4.62 -30.27
C LEU A 199 8.04 -5.32 -29.37
N ILE A 200 8.03 -5.01 -28.07
CA ILE A 200 9.07 -5.45 -27.12
C ILE A 200 8.47 -6.40 -26.07
N ALA A 201 7.22 -6.18 -25.68
CA ALA A 201 6.54 -7.05 -24.74
C ALA A 201 6.04 -8.34 -25.42
N PRO A 202 6.05 -9.49 -24.71
CA PRO A 202 5.46 -10.71 -25.23
C PRO A 202 3.93 -10.56 -25.40
N PRO A 203 3.30 -11.35 -26.30
CA PRO A 203 1.86 -11.31 -26.50
C PRO A 203 1.11 -11.71 -25.24
N ARG A 204 -0.11 -11.18 -25.10
CA ARG A 204 -1.04 -11.64 -24.07
C ARG A 204 -1.68 -12.96 -24.47
N TYR A 205 -2.12 -13.67 -23.45
CA TYR A 205 -3.00 -14.81 -23.58
C TYR A 205 -4.33 -14.47 -22.92
N PHE A 206 -5.40 -15.10 -23.39
CA PHE A 206 -6.72 -14.99 -22.82
C PHE A 206 -7.13 -16.37 -22.30
N LEU A 207 -7.52 -16.41 -21.02
CA LEU A 207 -8.15 -17.55 -20.40
C LEU A 207 -9.34 -17.01 -19.62
N GLU A 208 -10.53 -17.49 -19.96
CA GLU A 208 -11.75 -17.07 -19.28
C GLU A 208 -11.58 -17.20 -17.76
N VAL A 209 -12.11 -16.23 -17.00
CA VAL A 209 -12.00 -16.09 -15.53
C VAL A 209 -10.61 -15.73 -14.95
N ILE A 210 -9.61 -15.45 -15.79
CA ILE A 210 -8.30 -14.92 -15.36
C ILE A 210 -8.12 -13.48 -15.87
N ASP A 211 -7.71 -12.56 -14.99
CA ASP A 211 -7.66 -11.12 -15.27
C ASP A 211 -6.48 -10.69 -16.14
N LEU A 212 -5.41 -11.49 -16.20
CA LEU A 212 -4.27 -11.32 -17.09
C LEU A 212 -3.54 -12.65 -17.24
N VAL A 213 -3.28 -13.07 -18.48
CA VAL A 213 -2.37 -14.18 -18.77
C VAL A 213 -1.26 -13.68 -19.68
N SER A 214 -0.02 -13.94 -19.28
CA SER A 214 1.18 -13.47 -19.97
C SER A 214 2.20 -14.58 -20.15
N GLU A 215 3.28 -14.25 -20.84
CA GLU A 215 4.50 -15.02 -20.76
C GLU A 215 5.05 -15.10 -19.33
N GLY A 216 5.98 -16.05 -19.16
CA GLY A 216 6.52 -16.40 -17.86
C GLY A 216 7.68 -15.52 -17.43
N ALA A 217 8.88 -16.09 -17.48
CA ALA A 217 10.09 -15.42 -17.03
C ALA A 217 10.33 -14.10 -17.79
N VAL A 218 10.00 -14.02 -19.09
CA VAL A 218 10.18 -12.81 -19.91
C VAL A 218 9.40 -11.63 -19.35
N THR A 219 8.09 -11.79 -19.15
CA THR A 219 7.22 -10.73 -18.59
C THR A 219 7.69 -10.30 -17.21
N LEU A 220 8.06 -11.26 -16.34
CA LEU A 220 8.55 -10.95 -15.00
C LEU A 220 9.87 -10.17 -15.02
N ASN A 221 10.80 -10.51 -15.93
CA ASN A 221 12.05 -9.76 -16.05
C ASN A 221 11.83 -8.35 -16.59
N GLN A 222 10.99 -8.20 -17.62
CA GLN A 222 10.63 -6.88 -18.15
C GLN A 222 9.94 -6.03 -17.08
N LEU A 223 8.99 -6.61 -16.33
CA LEU A 223 8.36 -5.97 -15.18
C LEU A 223 9.41 -5.49 -14.18
N ASN A 224 10.34 -6.35 -13.76
CA ASN A 224 11.38 -5.98 -12.79
C ASN A 224 12.23 -4.77 -13.21
N ASN A 225 12.45 -4.61 -14.52
CA ASN A 225 13.22 -3.49 -15.07
C ASN A 225 12.46 -2.16 -15.01
N VAL A 226 11.12 -2.21 -14.96
CA VAL A 226 10.26 -1.02 -15.01
C VAL A 226 9.50 -0.74 -13.72
N LEU A 227 9.57 -1.63 -12.72
CA LEU A 227 8.86 -1.50 -11.44
C LEU A 227 9.16 -0.22 -10.64
N GLU A 228 10.28 0.43 -10.92
CA GLU A 228 10.74 1.66 -10.23
C GLU A 228 10.58 2.91 -11.11
N LEU A 229 9.96 2.79 -12.30
CA LEU A 229 9.65 3.92 -13.16
C LEU A 229 8.28 4.52 -12.80
N ASP A 230 8.10 5.80 -13.10
CA ASP A 230 6.80 6.46 -12.96
C ASP A 230 5.81 5.95 -14.02
N ALA A 231 4.52 5.91 -13.69
CA ALA A 231 3.49 5.37 -14.57
C ALA A 231 3.37 6.15 -15.89
N GLU A 232 3.68 7.45 -15.85
CA GLU A 232 3.68 8.36 -16.99
C GLU A 232 4.76 8.02 -18.04
N ALA A 233 5.74 7.18 -17.69
CA ALA A 233 6.79 6.73 -18.62
C ALA A 233 6.28 5.68 -19.62
N PHE A 234 5.09 5.12 -19.43
CA PHE A 234 4.54 4.08 -20.30
C PHE A 234 3.60 4.67 -21.36
N TYR A 235 3.93 4.44 -22.62
CA TYR A 235 3.11 4.86 -23.78
C TYR A 235 2.31 3.72 -24.41
N GLU A 236 2.64 2.47 -24.10
CA GLU A 236 2.05 1.27 -24.72
C GLU A 236 1.30 0.41 -23.69
N ILE A 237 0.15 -0.13 -24.11
CA ILE A 237 -0.55 -1.18 -23.38
C ILE A 237 0.06 -2.53 -23.80
N SER A 238 0.48 -3.31 -22.80
CA SER A 238 1.11 -4.61 -22.96
C SER A 238 0.85 -5.49 -21.74
N ALA A 239 1.21 -6.78 -21.82
CA ALA A 239 1.16 -7.66 -20.65
C ALA A 239 1.99 -7.14 -19.46
N VAL A 240 3.09 -6.42 -19.73
CA VAL A 240 3.97 -5.87 -18.68
C VAL A 240 3.34 -4.65 -18.02
N THR A 241 2.82 -3.70 -18.80
CA THR A 241 2.21 -2.48 -18.27
C THR A 241 0.89 -2.78 -17.56
N GLU A 242 0.11 -3.73 -18.07
CA GLU A 242 -1.13 -4.17 -17.43
C GLU A 242 -0.86 -4.91 -16.10
N LEU A 243 0.24 -5.67 -16.01
CA LEU A 243 0.72 -6.26 -14.76
C LEU A 243 1.24 -5.20 -13.79
N TYR A 244 1.99 -4.21 -14.29
CA TYR A 244 2.48 -3.08 -13.52
C TYR A 244 1.31 -2.33 -12.86
N ASP A 245 0.27 -1.99 -13.61
CA ASP A 245 -0.90 -1.27 -13.10
C ASP A 245 -1.64 -2.05 -12.00
N ARG A 246 -1.81 -3.37 -12.20
CA ARG A 246 -2.43 -4.25 -11.19
C ARG A 246 -1.58 -4.32 -9.92
N ILE A 247 -0.27 -4.39 -10.06
CA ILE A 247 0.67 -4.36 -8.93
C ILE A 247 0.61 -3.01 -8.22
N ALA A 248 0.59 -1.90 -8.96
CA ALA A 248 0.50 -0.55 -8.42
C ALA A 248 -0.76 -0.38 -7.56
N ALA A 249 -1.91 -0.88 -8.04
CA ALA A 249 -3.20 -0.83 -7.35
C ALA A 249 -3.34 -1.77 -6.14
N ALA A 250 -2.46 -2.77 -6.00
CA ALA A 250 -2.51 -3.78 -4.95
C ALA A 250 -1.71 -3.39 -3.70
N ASP A 251 -2.24 -3.74 -2.53
CA ASP A 251 -1.53 -3.60 -1.24
C ASP A 251 -0.88 -4.92 -0.83
N ARG A 252 -1.55 -6.03 -1.13
CA ARG A 252 -1.10 -7.39 -0.83
C ARG A 252 -0.98 -8.19 -2.10
N ILE A 253 0.20 -8.74 -2.34
CA ILE A 253 0.51 -9.55 -3.52
C ILE A 253 0.89 -10.95 -3.06
N THR A 254 0.12 -11.94 -3.47
CA THR A 254 0.45 -13.36 -3.23
C THR A 254 0.96 -13.98 -4.52
N ILE A 255 2.19 -14.48 -4.49
CA ILE A 255 2.84 -15.12 -5.63
C ILE A 255 2.86 -16.63 -5.37
N VAL A 256 2.01 -17.36 -6.09
CA VAL A 256 2.01 -18.83 -6.14
C VAL A 256 3.05 -19.26 -7.17
N MET A 257 4.23 -19.65 -6.68
CA MET A 257 5.40 -19.97 -7.50
C MET A 257 5.58 -21.49 -7.60
N GLY A 258 5.29 -22.05 -8.76
CA GLY A 258 5.59 -23.43 -9.09
C GLY A 258 7.10 -23.66 -9.21
N ILE A 259 7.61 -24.72 -8.56
CA ILE A 259 9.03 -25.12 -8.60
C ILE A 259 9.27 -26.34 -9.51
N GLY A 260 8.26 -26.75 -10.28
CA GLY A 260 8.40 -27.83 -11.25
C GLY A 260 9.42 -27.49 -12.33
N GLN A 261 10.16 -28.52 -12.77
CA GLN A 261 11.15 -28.33 -13.84
C GLN A 261 10.44 -27.88 -15.12
N ASN A 262 10.85 -26.72 -15.63
CA ASN A 262 10.48 -26.26 -16.95
C ASN A 262 11.72 -26.34 -17.84
N PRO A 263 11.71 -27.18 -18.90
CA PRO A 263 12.82 -27.28 -19.85
C PRO A 263 13.26 -25.92 -20.42
N ALA A 264 12.34 -24.97 -20.53
CA ALA A 264 12.60 -23.62 -21.02
C ALA A 264 13.43 -22.75 -20.05
N ASN A 265 13.53 -23.07 -18.75
CA ASN A 265 14.26 -22.24 -17.78
C ASN A 265 15.79 -22.23 -18.00
N ASN A 266 16.34 -23.26 -18.66
CA ASN A 266 17.77 -23.41 -18.96
C ASN A 266 18.08 -23.27 -20.45
N ASP A 267 17.13 -22.80 -21.26
CA ASP A 267 17.38 -22.56 -22.67
C ASP A 267 18.46 -21.46 -22.82
N PRO A 268 19.59 -21.75 -23.51
CA PRO A 268 20.67 -20.80 -23.72
C PRO A 268 20.21 -19.46 -24.31
N CYS A 269 19.12 -19.44 -25.08
CA CYS A 269 18.55 -18.23 -25.64
C CYS A 269 18.05 -17.26 -24.56
N PHE A 270 17.42 -17.76 -23.49
CA PHE A 270 17.00 -16.90 -22.37
C PHE A 270 18.20 -16.33 -21.62
N VAL A 271 19.23 -17.15 -21.41
CA VAL A 271 20.47 -16.73 -20.75
C VAL A 271 21.16 -15.64 -21.58
N GLN A 272 21.27 -15.81 -22.89
CA GLN A 272 21.87 -14.82 -23.80
C GLN A 272 21.09 -13.49 -23.83
N ARG A 273 19.77 -13.53 -23.63
CA ARG A 273 18.91 -12.33 -23.55
C ARG A 273 18.85 -11.72 -22.15
N GLY A 274 19.60 -12.24 -21.19
CA GLY A 274 19.62 -11.75 -19.80
C GLY A 274 18.34 -12.05 -19.01
N VAL A 275 17.51 -12.99 -19.46
CA VAL A 275 16.27 -13.36 -18.76
C VAL A 275 16.60 -14.25 -17.58
N LEU A 276 16.40 -13.76 -16.36
CA LEU A 276 16.60 -14.50 -15.14
C LEU A 276 15.50 -15.55 -14.93
N SER A 277 15.87 -16.68 -14.33
CA SER A 277 14.91 -17.72 -13.92
C SER A 277 13.93 -17.20 -12.87
N ARG A 278 12.77 -17.86 -12.74
CA ARG A 278 11.74 -17.52 -11.74
C ARG A 278 12.30 -17.48 -10.31
N GLU A 279 13.17 -18.43 -9.98
CA GLU A 279 13.85 -18.53 -8.68
C GLU A 279 14.74 -17.32 -8.37
N LYS A 280 15.27 -16.66 -9.39
CA LYS A 280 16.11 -15.46 -9.23
C LYS A 280 15.31 -14.17 -9.33
N ILE A 281 14.35 -14.08 -10.25
CA ILE A 281 13.60 -12.84 -10.51
C ILE A 281 12.51 -12.56 -9.47
N ILE A 282 11.83 -13.60 -8.94
CA ILE A 282 10.76 -13.40 -7.95
C ILE A 282 11.28 -12.77 -6.65
N PRO A 283 12.43 -13.19 -6.08
CA PRO A 283 13.04 -12.47 -4.96
C PRO A 283 13.32 -10.99 -5.25
N LEU A 284 13.92 -10.67 -6.40
CA LEU A 284 14.24 -9.29 -6.79
C LEU A 284 12.97 -8.42 -6.89
N ILE A 285 11.94 -8.92 -7.56
CA ILE A 285 10.62 -8.26 -7.64
C ILE A 285 10.06 -8.07 -6.23
N SER A 286 10.07 -9.12 -5.42
CA SER A 286 9.49 -9.08 -4.07
C SER A 286 10.17 -8.04 -3.18
N ASP A 287 11.48 -7.89 -3.28
CA ASP A 287 12.24 -6.91 -2.51
C ASP A 287 11.98 -5.48 -2.99
N LYS A 288 11.86 -5.25 -4.31
CA LYS A 288 11.40 -3.95 -4.86
C LYS A 288 10.02 -3.59 -4.33
N LEU A 289 9.06 -4.51 -4.40
CA LEU A 289 7.68 -4.30 -3.97
C LEU A 289 7.58 -4.07 -2.46
N ARG A 290 8.37 -4.78 -1.64
CA ARG A 290 8.42 -4.54 -0.18
C ARG A 290 8.99 -3.17 0.16
N ARG A 291 10.03 -2.70 -0.56
CA ARG A 291 10.56 -1.34 -0.41
C ARG A 291 9.52 -0.26 -0.78
N GLN A 292 8.59 -0.57 -1.68
CA GLN A 292 7.43 0.26 -2.00
C GLN A 292 6.27 0.16 -0.97
N GLY A 293 6.48 -0.55 0.15
CA GLY A 293 5.47 -0.68 1.22
C GLY A 293 4.40 -1.75 0.97
N LYS A 294 4.55 -2.59 -0.06
CA LYS A 294 3.57 -3.66 -0.37
C LYS A 294 3.82 -4.91 0.48
N CYS A 295 2.74 -5.61 0.85
CA CYS A 295 2.81 -6.90 1.53
C CYS A 295 2.95 -8.03 0.50
N VAL A 296 4.14 -8.63 0.39
CA VAL A 296 4.42 -9.69 -0.59
C VAL A 296 4.61 -11.05 0.09
N ILE A 297 3.79 -12.02 -0.31
CA ILE A 297 3.82 -13.41 0.16
C ILE A 297 4.17 -14.31 -1.02
N ILE A 298 5.16 -15.19 -0.83
CA ILE A 298 5.57 -16.15 -1.85
C ILE A 298 5.24 -17.55 -1.33
N GLU A 299 4.44 -18.29 -2.09
CA GLU A 299 4.04 -19.65 -1.78
C GLU A 299 4.62 -20.58 -2.84
N LYS A 300 5.51 -21.50 -2.45
CA LYS A 300 6.10 -22.47 -3.38
C LYS A 300 5.21 -23.69 -3.49
N VAL A 301 4.93 -24.15 -4.71
CA VAL A 301 4.05 -25.29 -5.01
C VAL A 301 4.66 -26.29 -6.00
#